data_AF-A0A3A5K6F6-F1
#
_entry.id   AF-A0A3A5K6F6-F1
#
_cell.length_a   1.000
_cell.length_b   1.000
_cell.length_c   1.000
_cell.angle_alpha   90.00
_cell.angle_beta   90.00
_cell.angle_gamma   90.00
#
_symmetry.space_group_name_H-M   'P 1'
#
loop_
_entity.id
_entity.type
_entity.pdbx_description
1 polymer ?
#
loop_
_entity_poly.entity_id
_entity_poly.type
_entity_poly.pdbx_seq_one_letter_code
_entity_poly.pdbx_strand_id
1 'polypeptide(L)'
;MAGLETPEDIFDRKPTPEELTQKFNAALKELMLTPGDLATFMDKNRDYREGSATIRGIQRMVSGETRVSGEMMVIVNMLLRQHRRLKARYPDLKWERNPHGAYWAQVEDWYVYISPQTRGRWILVCSHGSSPKDYSPPFGRWLDSLEEAKAKALVCVEEGMNNLAEFDYEAT
;
A
#
# COMPACT_ATOMS: atom_id res chain seq x y z
N MET A 1 -29.19 -2.84 29.30
CA MET A 1 -28.28 -1.69 29.48
C MET A 1 -26.91 -2.13 29.03
N ALA A 2 -26.47 -1.69 27.86
CA ALA A 2 -25.11 -1.95 27.39
C ALA A 2 -24.16 -1.08 28.21
N GLY A 3 -23.22 -1.70 28.94
CA GLY A 3 -22.19 -0.98 29.68
C GLY A 3 -21.34 -0.20 28.69
N LEU A 4 -21.14 1.09 28.95
CA LEU A 4 -20.20 1.92 28.19
C LEU A 4 -18.80 1.44 28.54
N GLU A 5 -18.11 0.84 27.57
CA GLU A 5 -16.68 0.49 27.67
C GLU A 5 -15.89 1.76 28.01
N THR A 6 -15.06 1.71 29.05
CA THR A 6 -14.20 2.83 29.40
C THR A 6 -13.05 2.92 28.39
N PRO A 7 -12.42 4.11 28.19
CA PRO A 7 -11.27 4.23 27.29
C PRO A 7 -10.12 3.27 27.62
N GLU A 8 -9.98 2.87 28.89
CA GLU A 8 -8.99 1.90 29.38
C GLU A 8 -9.31 0.47 28.92
N ASP A 9 -10.59 0.08 28.89
CA ASP A 9 -11.04 -1.22 28.34
C ASP A 9 -10.72 -1.37 26.84
N ILE A 10 -10.63 -0.26 26.11
CA ILE A 10 -10.30 -0.25 24.68
C ILE A 10 -8.82 -0.61 24.44
N PHE A 11 -7.91 -0.26 25.36
CA PHE A 11 -6.48 -0.51 25.21
C PHE A 11 -6.04 -1.87 25.73
N ASP A 12 -6.72 -2.43 26.73
CA ASP A 12 -6.35 -3.72 27.35
C ASP A 12 -7.03 -4.93 26.71
N ARG A 13 -8.06 -4.72 25.89
CA ARG A 13 -8.74 -5.81 25.18
C ARG A 13 -7.84 -6.42 24.11
N LYS A 14 -7.49 -7.70 24.30
CA LYS A 14 -6.83 -8.50 23.26
C LYS A 14 -7.85 -8.89 22.17
N PRO A 15 -7.60 -8.55 20.89
CA PRO A 15 -8.49 -8.94 19.80
C PRO A 15 -8.49 -10.46 19.60
N THR A 16 -9.63 -11.01 19.20
CA THR A 16 -9.72 -12.43 18.82
C THR A 16 -8.96 -12.70 17.51
N PRO A 17 -8.62 -13.96 17.19
CA PRO A 17 -8.03 -14.31 15.89
C PRO A 17 -8.88 -13.82 14.71
N GLU A 18 -10.20 -13.96 14.77
CA GLU A 18 -11.13 -13.51 13.72
C GLU A 18 -11.09 -11.99 13.56
N GLU A 19 -11.06 -11.24 14.67
CA GLU A 19 -10.94 -9.78 14.64
C GLU A 19 -9.61 -9.32 14.05
N LEU A 20 -8.53 -10.04 14.35
CA LEU A 20 -7.21 -9.77 13.75
C LEU A 20 -7.23 -10.02 12.25
N THR A 21 -7.79 -11.14 11.80
CA THR A 21 -7.94 -11.46 10.37
C THR A 21 -8.78 -10.41 9.65
N GLN A 22 -9.91 -9.99 10.24
CA GLN A 22 -10.76 -8.93 9.68
C GLN A 22 -10.02 -7.60 9.57
N LYS A 23 -9.31 -7.19 10.64
CA LYS A 23 -8.50 -5.96 10.64
C LYS A 23 -7.38 -6.01 9.61
N PHE A 24 -6.71 -7.16 9.48
CA PHE A 24 -5.65 -7.38 8.50
C PHE A 24 -6.19 -7.29 7.07
N ASN A 25 -7.29 -7.96 6.76
CA ASN A 25 -7.94 -7.90 5.45
C ASN A 25 -8.43 -6.48 5.10
N ALA A 26 -9.00 -5.77 6.07
CA ALA A 26 -9.41 -4.37 5.87
C ALA A 26 -8.22 -3.47 5.56
N ALA A 27 -7.09 -3.69 6.24
CA ALA A 27 -5.87 -2.93 6.02
C ALA A 27 -5.23 -3.20 4.65
N LEU A 28 -5.13 -4.46 4.24
CA LEU A 28 -4.65 -4.82 2.90
C LEU A 28 -5.52 -4.21 1.80
N LYS A 29 -6.84 -4.24 2.00
CA LYS A 29 -7.80 -3.63 1.08
C LYS A 29 -7.60 -2.13 0.96
N GLU A 30 -7.40 -1.42 2.08
CA GLU A 30 -7.18 0.04 2.05
C GLU A 30 -5.83 0.41 1.40
N LEU A 31 -4.79 -0.39 1.63
CA LEU A 31 -3.47 -0.23 1.00
C LEU A 31 -3.41 -0.73 -0.44
N MET A 32 -4.50 -1.29 -0.95
CA MET A 32 -4.57 -1.92 -2.27
C MET A 32 -3.42 -2.94 -2.47
N LEU A 33 -3.13 -3.72 -1.42
CA LEU A 33 -2.08 -4.73 -1.40
C LEU A 33 -2.68 -6.13 -1.53
N THR A 34 -2.15 -6.89 -2.47
CA THR A 34 -2.33 -8.35 -2.50
C THR A 34 -1.30 -9.03 -1.58
N PRO A 35 -1.47 -10.32 -1.25
CA PRO A 35 -0.45 -11.08 -0.56
C PRO A 35 0.92 -11.05 -1.25
N GLY A 36 0.95 -11.02 -2.58
CA GLY A 36 2.18 -10.91 -3.36
C GLY A 36 2.85 -9.55 -3.23
N ASP A 37 2.05 -8.47 -3.24
CA ASP A 37 2.57 -7.11 -3.04
C ASP A 37 3.17 -6.95 -1.64
N LEU A 38 2.48 -7.44 -0.61
CA LEU A 38 3.00 -7.40 0.76
C LEU A 38 4.26 -8.27 0.92
N ALA A 39 4.31 -9.47 0.32
CA ALA A 39 5.53 -10.29 0.34
C ALA A 39 6.70 -9.57 -0.35
N THR A 40 6.46 -8.90 -1.47
CA THR A 40 7.48 -8.08 -2.16
C THR A 40 7.95 -6.92 -1.28
N PHE A 41 7.04 -6.26 -0.56
CA PHE A 41 7.40 -5.24 0.42
C PHE A 41 8.30 -5.83 1.51
N MET A 42 7.95 -6.99 2.06
CA MET A 42 8.74 -7.65 3.12
C MET A 42 10.14 -8.05 2.63
N ASP A 43 10.24 -8.63 1.42
CA ASP A 43 11.51 -9.00 0.79
C ASP A 43 12.45 -7.78 0.63
N LYS A 44 11.92 -6.67 0.09
CA LYS A 44 12.66 -5.39 0.00
C LYS A 44 13.11 -4.87 1.36
N ASN A 45 12.35 -5.15 2.42
CA ASN A 45 12.66 -4.77 3.81
C ASN A 45 13.43 -5.88 4.55
N ARG A 46 14.20 -6.69 3.81
CA ARG A 46 15.16 -7.68 4.34
C ARG A 46 14.50 -8.84 5.09
N ASP A 47 13.28 -9.20 4.73
CA ASP A 47 12.71 -10.49 5.12
C ASP A 47 13.38 -11.62 4.35
N TYR A 48 14.37 -12.26 4.98
CA TYR A 48 15.19 -13.32 4.36
C TYR A 48 14.46 -14.66 4.14
N ARG A 49 13.16 -14.75 4.46
CA ARG A 49 12.37 -15.95 4.19
C ARG A 49 12.17 -16.12 2.69
N GLU A 50 12.05 -17.37 2.25
CA GLU A 50 11.75 -17.68 0.86
C GLU A 50 10.42 -17.01 0.43
N GLY A 51 10.43 -16.23 -0.66
CA GLY A 51 9.26 -15.45 -1.08
C GLY A 51 7.98 -16.28 -1.25
N SER A 52 8.08 -17.52 -1.77
CA SER A 52 6.92 -18.39 -1.92
C SER A 52 6.34 -18.83 -0.56
N ALA A 53 7.19 -19.02 0.45
CA ALA A 53 6.77 -19.33 1.81
C ALA A 53 6.10 -18.11 2.48
N THR A 54 6.64 -16.91 2.29
CA THR A 54 6.06 -15.66 2.78
C THR A 54 4.67 -15.41 2.19
N ILE A 55 4.51 -15.56 0.86
CA ILE A 55 3.21 -15.42 0.18
C ILE A 55 2.19 -16.41 0.76
N ARG A 56 2.55 -17.69 0.88
CA ARG A 56 1.65 -18.72 1.45
C ARG A 56 1.26 -18.39 2.89
N GLY A 57 2.20 -17.90 3.69
CA GLY A 57 1.93 -17.46 5.06
C GLY A 57 0.90 -16.33 5.11
N ILE A 58 1.07 -15.30 4.28
CA ILE A 58 0.13 -14.18 4.18
C ILE A 58 -1.25 -14.66 3.68
N GLN A 59 -1.30 -15.55 2.69
CA GLN A 59 -2.56 -16.13 2.19
C GLN A 59 -3.34 -16.87 3.29
N ARG A 60 -2.66 -17.66 4.12
CA ARG A 60 -3.27 -18.35 5.27
C ARG A 60 -3.76 -17.39 6.35
N MET A 61 -3.05 -16.27 6.55
CA MET A 61 -3.52 -15.20 7.43
C MET A 61 -4.77 -14.53 6.88
N VAL A 62 -4.81 -14.25 5.57
CA VAL A 62 -5.98 -13.68 4.88
C VAL A 62 -7.20 -14.60 4.96
N SER A 63 -7.01 -15.91 4.79
CA SER A 63 -8.10 -16.91 4.87
C SER A 63 -8.54 -17.23 6.31
N GLY A 64 -7.77 -16.81 7.31
CA GLY A 64 -8.01 -17.14 8.71
C GLY A 64 -7.56 -18.56 9.11
N GLU A 65 -6.94 -19.32 8.21
CA GLU A 65 -6.31 -20.62 8.53
C GLU A 65 -5.17 -20.47 9.53
N THR A 66 -4.53 -19.31 9.57
CA THR A 66 -3.46 -18.99 10.52
C THR A 66 -3.74 -17.64 11.15
N ARG A 67 -3.51 -17.54 12.46
CA ARG A 67 -3.63 -16.28 13.19
C ARG A 67 -2.64 -15.25 12.63
N VAL A 68 -3.10 -14.04 12.37
CA VAL A 68 -2.23 -12.90 12.01
C VAL A 68 -1.30 -12.60 13.18
N SER A 69 0.01 -12.57 12.93
CA SER A 69 0.99 -12.30 13.99
C SER A 69 0.97 -10.82 14.42
N GLY A 70 1.47 -10.54 15.63
CA GLY A 70 1.56 -9.18 16.13
C GLY A 70 2.48 -8.31 15.28
N GLU A 71 3.62 -8.86 14.83
CA GLU A 71 4.58 -8.18 13.95
C GLU A 71 3.95 -7.81 12.61
N MET A 72 3.18 -8.74 12.02
CA MET A 72 2.46 -8.49 10.79
C MET A 72 1.45 -7.34 10.95
N MET A 73 0.73 -7.30 12.07
CA MET A 73 -0.16 -6.18 12.39
C MET A 73 0.60 -4.88 12.59
N VAL A 74 1.78 -4.89 13.20
CA VAL A 74 2.62 -3.69 13.35
C VAL A 74 3.03 -3.15 11.99
N ILE A 75 3.58 -4.01 11.12
CA ILE A 75 4.02 -3.64 9.76
C ILE A 75 2.87 -2.99 8.98
N VAL A 76 1.74 -3.68 8.88
CA VAL A 76 0.62 -3.19 8.07
C VAL A 76 -0.01 -1.93 8.67
N ASN A 77 -0.05 -1.78 10.00
CA ASN A 77 -0.51 -0.54 10.62
C ASN A 77 0.45 0.63 10.39
N MET A 78 1.76 0.40 10.32
CA MET A 78 2.72 1.44 9.97
C MET A 78 2.50 1.94 8.54
N LEU A 79 2.31 1.02 7.60
CA LEU A 79 1.97 1.34 6.21
C LEU A 79 0.64 2.11 6.13
N LEU A 80 -0.41 1.64 6.81
CA LEU A 80 -1.70 2.34 6.87
C LEU A 80 -1.58 3.76 7.41
N ARG A 81 -0.79 3.96 8.47
CA ARG A 81 -0.59 5.27 9.07
C ARG A 81 0.13 6.23 8.14
N GLN A 82 1.11 5.74 7.37
CA GLN A 82 1.71 6.51 6.29
C GLN A 82 0.61 6.89 5.28
N HIS A 83 -0.05 5.88 4.70
CA HIS A 83 -1.09 6.04 3.67
C HIS A 83 -2.15 7.06 4.03
N ARG A 84 -2.70 6.94 5.24
CA ARG A 84 -3.74 7.86 5.72
C ARG A 84 -3.23 9.28 5.90
N ARG A 85 -1.98 9.48 6.32
CA ARG A 85 -1.38 10.82 6.43
C ARG A 85 -1.21 11.46 5.06
N LEU A 86 -0.72 10.73 4.06
CA LEU A 86 -0.57 11.28 2.71
C LEU A 86 -1.94 11.55 2.09
N LYS A 87 -2.88 10.61 2.20
CA LYS A 87 -4.26 10.78 1.73
C LYS A 87 -4.95 11.99 2.37
N ALA A 88 -4.72 12.23 3.67
CA ALA A 88 -5.23 13.42 4.36
C ALA A 88 -4.57 14.73 3.91
N ARG A 89 -3.32 14.68 3.42
CA ARG A 89 -2.63 15.84 2.83
C ARG A 89 -3.16 16.16 1.43
N TYR A 90 -3.65 15.16 0.70
CA TYR A 90 -4.16 15.28 -0.67
C TYR A 90 -5.62 14.81 -0.82
N PRO A 91 -6.59 15.41 -0.09
CA PRO A 91 -7.99 15.00 -0.19
C PRO A 91 -8.60 15.28 -1.57
N ASP A 92 -8.14 16.36 -2.22
CA ASP A 92 -8.64 16.83 -3.51
C ASP A 92 -7.58 16.65 -4.62
N LEU A 93 -6.87 15.52 -4.61
CA LEU A 93 -5.87 15.22 -5.66
C LEU A 93 -6.51 15.34 -7.04
N LYS A 94 -6.09 16.36 -7.81
CA LYS A 94 -6.63 16.66 -9.12
C LYS A 94 -6.01 15.75 -10.16
N TRP A 95 -6.86 14.98 -10.82
CA TRP A 95 -6.47 14.14 -11.95
C TRP A 95 -6.77 14.87 -13.25
N GLU A 96 -5.73 15.09 -14.03
CA GLU A 96 -5.85 15.60 -15.39
C GLU A 96 -5.85 14.43 -16.38
N ARG A 97 -6.50 14.62 -17.53
CA ARG A 97 -6.60 13.58 -18.57
C ARG A 97 -5.94 14.08 -19.85
N ASN A 98 -5.03 13.29 -20.41
CA ASN A 98 -4.40 13.61 -21.68
C ASN A 98 -5.24 13.12 -22.88
N PRO A 99 -4.92 13.55 -24.12
CA PRO A 99 -5.64 13.14 -25.33
C PRO A 99 -5.62 11.62 -25.59
N HIS A 100 -4.61 10.91 -25.08
CA HIS A 100 -4.48 9.46 -25.19
C HIS A 100 -5.27 8.69 -24.12
N GLY A 101 -6.03 9.39 -23.28
CA GLY A 101 -6.88 8.81 -22.25
C GLY A 101 -6.16 8.41 -20.97
N ALA A 102 -4.86 8.67 -20.86
CA ALA A 102 -4.13 8.50 -19.60
C ALA A 102 -4.48 9.64 -18.64
N TYR A 103 -4.54 9.30 -17.36
CA TYR A 103 -4.71 10.24 -16.27
C TYR A 103 -3.36 10.52 -15.63
N TRP A 104 -3.15 11.75 -15.19
CA TRP A 104 -1.97 12.09 -14.42
C TRP A 104 -2.29 13.05 -13.29
N ALA A 105 -1.46 13.05 -12.26
CA ALA A 105 -1.53 13.94 -11.13
C ALA A 105 -0.12 14.16 -10.57
N GLN A 106 0.07 15.28 -9.85
CA GLN A 106 1.31 15.56 -9.14
C GLN A 106 1.07 15.51 -7.63
N VAL A 107 1.99 14.88 -6.90
CA VAL A 107 2.01 14.77 -5.45
C VAL A 107 3.40 15.20 -4.97
N GLU A 108 3.55 16.45 -4.53
CA GLU A 108 4.87 17.05 -4.27
C GLU A 108 5.76 16.97 -5.52
N ASP A 109 6.98 16.44 -5.41
CA ASP A 109 7.90 16.23 -6.52
C ASP A 109 7.62 14.92 -7.28
N TRP A 110 6.54 14.21 -6.95
CA TRP A 110 6.14 12.97 -7.61
C TRP A 110 5.11 13.19 -8.70
N TYR A 111 5.36 12.61 -9.86
CA TYR A 111 4.44 12.59 -10.99
C TYR A 111 3.87 11.19 -11.13
N VAL A 112 2.54 11.10 -11.14
CA VAL A 112 1.83 9.82 -11.24
C VAL A 112 1.07 9.77 -12.54
N TYR A 113 1.21 8.66 -13.27
CA TYR A 113 0.54 8.39 -14.53
C TYR A 113 -0.25 7.08 -14.46
N ILE A 114 -1.50 7.14 -14.87
CA ILE A 114 -2.41 5.99 -14.97
C ILE A 114 -2.86 5.87 -16.42
N SER A 115 -2.38 4.84 -17.11
CA SER A 115 -2.66 4.66 -18.53
C SER A 115 -3.56 3.45 -18.78
N PRO A 116 -4.63 3.58 -19.60
CA PRO A 116 -5.46 2.45 -19.96
C PRO A 116 -4.67 1.46 -20.81
N GLN A 117 -4.92 0.18 -20.59
CA GLN A 117 -4.35 -0.94 -21.32
C GLN A 117 -5.46 -1.77 -21.96
N THR A 118 -5.07 -2.85 -22.65
CA THR A 118 -6.05 -3.76 -23.26
C THR A 118 -6.89 -4.47 -22.19
N ARG A 119 -8.11 -4.87 -22.56
CA ARG A 119 -9.05 -5.63 -21.72
C ARG A 119 -9.45 -4.93 -20.41
N GLY A 120 -9.55 -3.60 -20.44
CA GLY A 120 -10.00 -2.80 -19.29
C GLY A 120 -8.98 -2.66 -18.17
N ARG A 121 -7.75 -3.14 -18.37
CA ARG A 121 -6.70 -3.06 -17.37
C ARG A 121 -6.01 -1.70 -17.40
N TRP A 122 -5.34 -1.37 -16.31
CA TRP A 122 -4.64 -0.11 -16.12
C TRP A 122 -3.22 -0.35 -15.61
N ILE A 123 -2.29 0.49 -16.07
CA ILE A 123 -0.92 0.53 -15.53
C ILE A 123 -0.73 1.83 -14.76
N LEU A 124 -0.12 1.72 -13.59
CA LEU A 124 0.26 2.83 -12.73
C LEU A 124 1.78 2.98 -12.77
N VAL A 125 2.23 4.20 -13.04
CA VAL A 125 3.63 4.60 -13.08
C VAL A 125 3.78 5.84 -12.21
N CYS A 126 4.85 5.93 -11.43
CA CYS A 126 5.19 7.18 -10.73
C CYS A 126 6.70 7.46 -10.81
N SER A 127 7.07 8.73 -10.84
CA SER A 127 8.47 9.16 -10.90
C SER A 127 8.70 10.35 -9.98
N HIS A 128 9.88 10.43 -9.36
CA HIS A 128 10.33 11.56 -8.56
C HIS A 128 10.92 12.66 -9.45
N GLY A 129 10.04 13.33 -10.18
CA GLY A 129 10.34 14.34 -11.18
C GLY A 129 9.69 14.03 -12.53
N SER A 130 9.78 14.99 -13.46
CA SER A 130 9.10 14.94 -14.76
C SER A 130 9.94 14.35 -15.89
N SER A 131 11.21 14.05 -15.64
CA SER A 131 12.17 13.52 -16.61
C SER A 131 12.17 11.99 -16.61
N PRO A 132 12.36 11.33 -17.77
CA PRO A 132 12.55 9.88 -17.84
C PRO A 132 13.78 9.35 -17.08
N LYS A 133 14.71 10.23 -16.71
CA LYS A 133 15.91 9.88 -15.92
C LYS A 133 15.65 9.91 -14.41
N ASP A 134 14.53 10.46 -13.99
CA ASP A 134 14.17 10.57 -12.60
C ASP A 134 13.83 9.19 -12.03
N TYR A 135 14.06 9.02 -10.73
CA TYR A 135 13.81 7.74 -10.07
C TYR A 135 12.33 7.36 -10.20
N SER A 136 12.09 6.12 -10.60
CA SER A 136 10.77 5.50 -10.61
C SER A 136 10.86 4.18 -9.83
N PRO A 137 10.03 3.96 -8.81
CA PRO A 137 9.94 2.64 -8.21
C PRO A 137 9.47 1.61 -9.26
N PRO A 138 9.78 0.31 -9.06
CA PRO A 138 9.34 -0.74 -9.95
C PRO A 138 7.82 -0.70 -10.15
N PHE A 139 7.38 -0.82 -11.40
CA PHE A 139 5.96 -0.82 -11.71
C PHE A 139 5.26 -2.01 -11.08
N GLY A 140 4.11 -1.74 -10.46
CA GLY A 140 3.29 -2.77 -9.85
C GLY A 140 2.59 -3.66 -10.88
N ARG A 141 1.71 -4.52 -10.37
CA ARG A 141 0.81 -5.32 -11.20
C ARG A 141 -0.16 -4.46 -12.02
N TRP A 142 -0.78 -5.10 -13.00
CA TRP A 142 -1.91 -4.51 -13.72
C TRP A 142 -3.12 -4.38 -12.78
N LEU A 143 -3.87 -3.31 -12.94
CA LEU A 143 -5.02 -2.94 -12.11
C LEU A 143 -6.30 -3.08 -12.93
N ASP A 144 -7.39 -3.48 -12.29
CA ASP A 144 -8.62 -3.90 -12.98
C ASP A 144 -9.60 -2.74 -13.20
N SER A 145 -9.37 -1.59 -12.57
CA SER A 145 -10.14 -0.37 -12.81
C SER A 145 -9.35 0.92 -12.63
N LEU A 146 -9.89 2.02 -13.15
CA LEU A 146 -9.33 3.36 -12.96
C LEU A 146 -9.38 3.78 -11.49
N GLU A 147 -10.48 3.45 -10.81
CA GLU A 147 -10.67 3.73 -9.38
C GLU A 147 -9.63 3.01 -8.53
N GLU A 148 -9.37 1.73 -8.84
CA GLU A 148 -8.32 0.94 -8.21
C GLU A 148 -6.95 1.59 -8.42
N ALA A 149 -6.66 2.02 -9.64
CA ALA A 149 -5.40 2.67 -9.97
C ALA A 149 -5.22 4.02 -9.27
N LYS A 150 -6.27 4.84 -9.19
CA LYS A 150 -6.24 6.11 -8.45
C LYS A 150 -6.06 5.90 -6.96
N ALA A 151 -6.68 4.86 -6.39
CA ALA A 151 -6.47 4.52 -4.98
C ALA A 151 -5.03 4.05 -4.71
N LYS A 152 -4.47 3.23 -5.62
CA LYS A 152 -3.09 2.71 -5.50
C LYS A 152 -2.03 3.79 -5.69
N ALA A 153 -2.32 4.83 -6.47
CA ALA A 153 -1.40 5.93 -6.78
C ALA A 153 -0.67 6.48 -5.55
N LEU A 154 -1.41 6.85 -4.50
CA LEU A 154 -0.82 7.43 -3.29
C LEU A 154 0.05 6.41 -2.54
N VAL A 155 -0.34 5.13 -2.53
CA VAL A 155 0.48 4.07 -1.91
C VAL A 155 1.82 3.94 -2.64
N CYS A 156 1.82 3.98 -3.98
CA CYS A 156 3.05 3.91 -4.76
C CYS A 156 3.96 5.13 -4.56
N VAL A 157 3.38 6.33 -4.40
CA VAL A 157 4.15 7.54 -4.07
C VAL A 157 4.85 7.38 -2.72
N GLU A 158 4.17 6.85 -1.71
CA GLU A 158 4.78 6.62 -0.38
C GLU A 158 5.90 5.59 -0.40
N GLU A 159 5.68 4.48 -1.09
CA GLU A 159 6.73 3.47 -1.29
C GLU A 159 7.94 4.10 -2.00
N GLY A 160 7.70 4.94 -3.00
CA GLY A 160 8.73 5.71 -3.68
C GLY A 160 9.50 6.66 -2.75
N MET A 161 8.79 7.43 -1.93
CA MET A 161 9.37 8.34 -0.92
C MET A 161 10.24 7.58 0.08
N ASN A 162 9.77 6.42 0.57
CA ASN A 162 10.53 5.59 1.49
C ASN A 162 11.81 5.04 0.85
N ASN A 163 11.76 4.60 -0.42
CA ASN A 163 12.94 4.10 -1.12
C ASN A 163 14.00 5.21 -1.30
N LEU A 164 13.58 6.42 -1.67
CA LEU A 164 14.50 7.55 -1.80
C LEU A 164 15.16 7.90 -0.46
N ALA A 165 14.38 7.94 0.62
CA ALA A 165 14.91 8.19 1.95
C ALA A 165 15.97 7.14 2.37
N GLU A 166 15.76 5.88 2.02
CA GLU A 166 16.75 4.82 2.26
C GLU A 166 18.01 5.01 1.40
N PHE A 167 17.87 5.34 0.11
CA PHE A 167 19.02 5.60 -0.77
C PHE A 167 19.85 6.79 -0.28
N ASP A 168 19.21 7.87 0.16
CA ASP A 168 19.88 9.04 0.69
C ASP A 168 20.66 8.70 1.99
N TYR A 169 20.09 7.83 2.82
CA TYR A 169 20.75 7.32 4.02
C TYR A 169 21.94 6.41 3.70
N GLU A 170 21.80 5.47 2.77
CA GLU A 170 22.89 4.56 2.37
C GLU A 170 24.02 5.26 1.60
N ALA A 171 23.74 6.39 0.97
CA ALA A 171 24.74 7.21 0.28
C ALA A 171 25.58 8.10 1.23
N THR A 172 25.22 8.19 2.50
CA THR A 172 25.89 8.97 3.56
C THR A 172 26.91 8.13 4.32
#